data_AF-A0AAV2RNE3-F1
#
_entry.id   AF-A0AAV2RNE3-F1
#
_cell.length_a   1.000
_cell.length_b   1.000
_cell.length_c   1.000
_cell.angle_alpha   90.00
_cell.angle_beta   90.00
_cell.angle_gamma   90.00
#
_symmetry.space_group_name_H-M   'P 1'
#
loop_
_entity.id
_entity.type
_entity.pdbx_description
1 polymer ?
#
loop_
_entity_poly.entity_id
_entity_poly.type
_entity_poly.pdbx_seq_one_letter_code
_entity_poly.pdbx_strand_id
1 'polypeptide(L)'
;MLPVEDMSRDLNQFLKKSEVQSCKKCAYVVPIYEISTNVTKNPRNKSELLELKHKTFARPFHIKVYEPNQGNSDLKKWEKLNVKETLDVAYDIGKYHQDWEPVYVAKADTPPFDERFVGYGYTRNSQVYEMHMSGYQWKVLTNAFLCHRGFQTTKNYSQQRKKQ
;
A
#
# COMPACT_ATOMS: atom_id res chain seq x y z
N MET A 1 -7.95 -6.91 -4.30
CA MET A 1 -7.87 -5.43 -4.32
C MET A 1 -7.96 -4.97 -5.76
N LEU A 2 -8.55 -3.81 -6.02
CA LEU A 2 -8.75 -3.27 -7.36
C LEU A 2 -7.95 -1.96 -7.49
N PRO A 3 -7.12 -1.79 -8.53
CA PRO A 3 -6.39 -0.54 -8.73
C PRO A 3 -7.35 0.60 -9.09
N VAL A 4 -6.94 1.84 -8.77
CA VAL A 4 -7.56 3.04 -9.31
C VAL A 4 -7.49 3.04 -10.85
N GLU A 5 -8.41 3.77 -11.49
CA GLU A 5 -8.44 3.89 -12.95
C GLU A 5 -7.06 4.34 -13.49
N ASP A 6 -6.71 3.82 -14.67
CA ASP A 6 -5.46 4.10 -15.40
C ASP A 6 -4.14 3.81 -14.67
N MET A 7 -4.16 3.27 -13.44
CA MET A 7 -2.95 3.02 -12.65
C MET A 7 -1.87 2.22 -13.39
N SER A 8 -2.25 1.24 -14.23
CA SER A 8 -1.30 0.46 -15.04
C SER A 8 -0.57 1.33 -16.07
N ARG A 9 -1.29 2.21 -16.78
CA ARG A 9 -0.71 3.14 -17.75
C ARG A 9 0.24 4.10 -17.05
N ASP A 10 -0.20 4.67 -15.94
CA ASP A 10 0.55 5.68 -15.20
C ASP A 10 1.79 5.08 -14.53
N LEU A 11 1.70 3.86 -13.98
CA LEU A 11 2.85 3.08 -13.50
C LEU A 11 3.84 2.81 -14.62
N ASN A 12 3.39 2.37 -15.80
CA ASN A 12 4.28 2.09 -16.93
C ASN A 12 5.03 3.36 -17.40
N GLN A 13 4.39 4.52 -17.36
CA GLN A 13 5.06 5.79 -17.65
C GLN A 13 6.06 6.15 -16.55
N PHE A 14 5.66 6.03 -15.28
CA PHE A 14 6.53 6.29 -14.13
C PHE A 14 7.78 5.39 -14.12
N LEU A 15 7.63 4.09 -14.38
CA LEU A 15 8.73 3.13 -14.38
C LEU A 15 9.74 3.34 -15.53
N LYS A 16 9.37 4.13 -16.55
CA LYS A 16 10.28 4.53 -17.65
C LYS A 16 11.14 5.75 -17.31
N LYS A 17 10.86 6.47 -16.22
CA LYS A 17 11.65 7.63 -15.79
C LYS A 17 13.08 7.19 -15.44
N SER A 18 14.07 7.97 -15.88
CA SER A 18 15.49 7.62 -15.78
C SER A 18 15.96 7.37 -14.33
N GLU A 19 15.49 8.18 -13.40
CA GLU A 19 15.74 8.15 -11.97
C GLU A 19 15.10 6.92 -11.29
N VAL A 20 13.97 6.44 -11.84
CA VAL A 20 13.31 5.21 -11.38
C VAL A 20 14.07 3.98 -11.88
N GLN A 21 14.51 4.00 -13.13
CA GLN A 21 15.29 2.92 -13.72
C GLN A 21 16.68 2.78 -13.11
N SER A 22 17.32 3.89 -12.75
CA SER A 22 18.65 3.89 -12.13
C SER A 22 18.64 3.35 -10.70
N CYS A 23 17.54 3.50 -9.95
CA CYS A 23 17.42 2.93 -8.62
C CYS A 23 17.28 1.40 -8.67
N LYS A 24 18.34 0.68 -8.26
CA LYS A 24 18.34 -0.79 -8.22
C LYS A 24 17.55 -1.35 -7.03
N LYS A 25 17.65 -0.70 -5.87
CA LYS A 25 17.01 -1.12 -4.62
C LYS A 25 15.89 -0.17 -4.20
N CYS A 26 14.93 0.08 -5.08
CA CYS A 26 13.74 0.87 -4.76
C CYS A 26 12.48 0.00 -4.76
N ALA A 27 11.63 0.21 -3.78
CA ALA A 27 10.28 -0.31 -3.73
C ALA A 27 9.28 0.84 -3.60
N TYR A 28 8.33 0.90 -4.53
CA TYR A 28 7.33 1.95 -4.67
C TYR A 28 6.02 1.53 -4.02
N VAL A 29 5.72 2.08 -2.85
CA VAL A 29 4.56 1.74 -2.03
C VAL A 29 3.30 2.36 -2.60
N VAL A 30 2.25 1.54 -2.69
CA VAL A 30 0.90 1.90 -3.13
C VAL A 30 -0.05 1.86 -1.92
N PRO A 31 -0.59 3.01 -1.48
CA PRO A 31 -1.63 3.07 -0.46
C PRO A 31 -2.85 2.20 -0.77
N ILE A 32 -3.51 1.69 0.27
CA ILE A 32 -4.67 0.80 0.15
C ILE A 32 -5.79 1.32 1.04
N TYR A 33 -6.99 1.39 0.49
CA TYR A 33 -8.19 1.84 1.19
C TYR A 33 -9.30 0.81 1.09
N GLU A 34 -10.03 0.63 2.18
CA GLU A 34 -11.30 -0.06 2.19
C GLU A 34 -12.40 0.90 1.80
N ILE A 35 -13.31 0.45 0.93
CA ILE A 35 -14.47 1.19 0.46
C ILE A 35 -15.72 0.48 0.96
N SER A 36 -16.62 1.22 1.60
CA SER A 36 -17.89 0.70 2.11
C SER A 36 -18.72 0.05 1.00
N THR A 37 -19.44 -1.02 1.35
CA THR A 37 -20.39 -1.70 0.44
C THR A 37 -21.57 -0.82 0.06
N ASN A 38 -21.82 0.27 0.78
CA ASN A 38 -22.84 1.26 0.45
C ASN A 38 -22.46 2.14 -0.75
N VAL A 39 -21.20 2.10 -1.20
CA VAL A 39 -20.73 2.81 -2.39
C VAL A 39 -20.73 1.88 -3.59
N THR A 40 -21.54 2.19 -4.59
CA THR A 40 -21.73 1.34 -5.77
C THR A 40 -20.49 1.26 -6.66
N LYS A 41 -19.71 2.35 -6.79
CA LYS A 41 -18.51 2.44 -7.63
C LYS A 41 -17.25 2.73 -6.80
N ASN A 42 -16.09 2.30 -7.30
CA ASN A 42 -14.82 2.65 -6.64
C ASN A 42 -14.50 4.11 -7.00
N PRO A 43 -13.78 4.83 -6.13
CA PRO A 43 -13.28 6.16 -6.48
C PRO A 43 -12.32 6.05 -7.67
N ARG A 44 -12.49 6.95 -8.64
CA ARG A 44 -11.72 7.00 -9.89
C ARG A 44 -10.38 7.68 -9.74
N ASN A 45 -10.24 8.51 -8.71
CA ASN A 45 -9.03 9.26 -8.42
C ASN A 45 -8.94 9.55 -6.93
N LYS A 46 -7.80 10.12 -6.52
CA LYS A 46 -7.52 10.44 -5.12
C LYS A 46 -8.50 11.44 -4.53
N SER A 47 -8.96 12.43 -5.29
CA SER A 47 -9.95 13.41 -4.79
C SER A 47 -11.25 12.74 -4.38
N GLU A 48 -11.80 11.87 -5.22
CA GLU A 48 -13.01 11.10 -4.91
C GLU A 48 -12.81 10.17 -3.70
N LEU A 49 -11.64 9.53 -3.60
CA LEU A 49 -11.30 8.70 -2.44
C LEU A 49 -11.33 9.52 -1.15
N LEU A 50 -10.73 10.71 -1.15
CA LEU A 50 -10.69 11.59 0.02
C LEU A 50 -12.09 12.12 0.38
N GLU A 51 -12.95 12.38 -0.60
CA GLU A 51 -14.35 12.72 -0.37
C GLU A 51 -15.12 11.57 0.28
N LEU A 52 -14.96 10.34 -0.22
CA LEU A 52 -15.55 9.15 0.40
C LEU A 52 -15.03 8.95 1.82
N LYS A 53 -13.74 9.19 2.06
CA LYS A 53 -13.15 9.12 3.40
C LYS A 53 -13.76 10.15 4.34
N HIS A 54 -13.90 11.41 3.91
CA HIS A 54 -14.52 12.47 4.67
C HIS A 54 -15.97 12.12 5.06
N LYS A 55 -16.71 11.49 4.12
CA LYS A 55 -18.07 10.98 4.35
C LYS A 55 -18.11 9.65 5.10
N THR A 56 -16.97 9.15 5.62
CA THR A 56 -16.83 7.86 6.35
C THR A 56 -17.12 6.60 5.53
N PHE A 57 -17.19 6.71 4.21
CA PHE A 57 -17.37 5.60 3.28
C PHE A 57 -16.06 4.97 2.80
N ALA A 58 -14.92 5.57 3.11
CA ALA A 58 -13.60 4.99 2.88
C ALA A 58 -12.70 5.12 4.10
N ARG A 59 -11.73 4.22 4.26
CA ARG A 59 -10.72 4.29 5.31
C ARG A 59 -9.46 3.52 4.92
N PRO A 60 -8.29 3.80 5.52
CA PRO A 60 -7.09 3.00 5.28
C PRO A 60 -7.33 1.52 5.55
N PHE A 61 -6.72 0.67 4.73
CA PHE A 61 -6.91 -0.78 4.80
C PHE A 61 -6.48 -1.34 6.15
N HIS A 62 -7.30 -2.24 6.71
CA HIS A 62 -7.08 -2.90 7.99
C HIS A 62 -6.95 -1.98 9.22
N ILE A 63 -7.15 -0.66 9.10
CA ILE A 63 -6.92 0.28 10.22
C ILE A 63 -7.74 -0.02 11.47
N LYS A 64 -8.90 -0.66 11.33
CA LYS A 64 -9.77 -1.05 12.46
C LYS A 64 -9.51 -2.44 13.01
N VAL A 65 -8.63 -3.21 12.38
CA VAL A 65 -8.36 -4.58 12.83
C VAL A 65 -6.88 -4.83 13.12
N TYR A 66 -5.99 -4.25 12.34
CA TYR A 66 -4.56 -4.36 12.54
C TYR A 66 -3.85 -3.13 11.95
N GLU A 67 -3.83 -2.04 12.71
CA GLU A 67 -3.19 -0.77 12.35
C GLU A 67 -1.69 -0.87 12.04
N PRO A 68 -0.86 -1.68 12.74
CA PRO A 68 0.57 -1.78 12.46
C PRO A 68 0.90 -2.16 11.01
N ASN A 69 0.01 -2.86 10.32
CA ASN A 69 0.13 -3.24 8.91
C ASN A 69 0.44 -2.04 7.98
N GLN A 70 -0.05 -0.85 8.33
CA GLN A 70 0.10 0.39 7.57
C GLN A 70 1.08 1.38 8.23
N GLY A 71 1.75 0.97 9.31
CA GLY A 71 2.42 1.86 10.27
C GLY A 71 3.52 2.75 9.69
N ASN A 72 4.12 2.35 8.56
CA ASN A 72 5.21 3.08 7.92
C ASN A 72 4.79 4.01 6.78
N SER A 73 3.60 3.81 6.23
CA SER A 73 3.19 4.49 5.00
C SER A 73 2.82 5.96 5.22
N ASP A 74 2.66 6.41 6.48
CA ASP A 74 2.19 7.76 6.85
C ASP A 74 1.04 8.25 5.96
N LEU A 75 -0.05 7.48 5.93
CA LEU A 75 -1.16 7.76 5.02
C LEU A 75 -1.83 9.10 5.32
N LYS A 76 -1.72 9.63 6.54
CA LYS A 76 -2.17 10.99 6.87
C LYS A 76 -1.38 12.05 6.11
N LYS A 77 -0.07 11.87 5.95
CA LYS A 77 0.75 12.73 5.07
C LYS A 77 0.33 12.56 3.61
N TRP A 78 0.17 11.32 3.13
CA TRP A 78 -0.28 11.05 1.76
C TRP A 78 -1.58 11.76 1.43
N GLU A 79 -2.58 11.69 2.31
CA GLU A 79 -3.91 12.28 2.14
C GLU A 79 -3.89 13.81 2.02
N LYS A 80 -2.93 14.47 2.65
CA LYS A 80 -2.78 15.94 2.59
C LYS A 80 -2.08 16.43 1.32
N LEU A 81 -1.46 15.54 0.55
CA LEU A 81 -0.78 15.91 -0.69
C LEU A 81 -1.80 16.19 -1.79
N ASN A 82 -1.63 17.34 -2.45
CA ASN A 82 -2.39 17.68 -3.66
C ASN A 82 -2.27 16.58 -4.72
N VAL A 83 -3.36 16.36 -5.44
CA VAL A 83 -3.37 15.47 -6.62
C VAL A 83 -2.40 16.03 -7.66
N LYS A 84 -1.56 15.15 -8.21
CA LYS A 84 -0.63 15.49 -9.29
C LYS A 84 -1.23 15.09 -10.64
N GLU A 85 -0.76 15.68 -11.72
CA GLU A 85 -1.18 15.25 -13.07
C GLU A 85 -0.57 13.89 -13.44
N THR A 86 0.67 13.66 -13.01
CA THR A 86 1.42 12.43 -13.31
C THR A 86 1.80 11.71 -12.03
N LEU A 87 1.98 10.39 -12.15
CA LEU A 87 2.45 9.56 -11.06
C LEU A 87 3.92 9.86 -10.75
N ASP A 88 4.21 10.04 -9.47
CA ASP A 88 5.56 10.32 -9.00
C ASP A 88 5.79 9.78 -7.59
N VAL A 89 7.03 9.89 -7.11
CA VAL A 89 7.38 9.69 -5.71
C VAL A 89 6.84 10.86 -4.90
N ALA A 90 6.00 10.54 -3.91
CA ALA A 90 5.46 11.49 -2.95
C ALA A 90 6.47 11.81 -1.85
N TYR A 91 7.05 10.77 -1.25
CA TYR A 91 8.07 10.87 -0.21
C TYR A 91 8.72 9.52 0.05
N ASP A 92 9.91 9.57 0.64
CA ASP A 92 10.64 8.40 1.12
C ASP A 92 10.17 8.02 2.53
N ILE A 93 10.17 6.72 2.83
CA ILE A 93 9.93 6.18 4.18
C ILE A 93 11.30 6.00 4.84
N GLY A 94 11.57 6.85 5.83
CA GLY A 94 12.89 6.93 6.47
C GLY A 94 13.13 5.95 7.63
N LYS A 95 12.10 5.28 8.14
CA LYS A 95 12.21 4.33 9.26
C LYS A 95 11.39 3.08 8.99
N TYR A 96 11.95 1.91 9.27
CA TYR A 96 11.22 0.65 9.28
C TYR A 96 10.40 0.52 10.58
N HIS A 97 9.19 -0.03 10.49
CA HIS A 97 8.38 -0.43 11.62
C HIS A 97 8.04 -1.91 11.47
N GLN A 98 8.17 -2.64 12.58
CA GLN A 98 7.85 -4.06 12.63
C GLN A 98 6.39 -4.30 12.19
N ASP A 99 6.15 -5.43 11.54
CA ASP A 99 4.84 -5.86 11.03
C ASP A 99 4.22 -4.96 9.94
N TRP A 100 5.01 -4.04 9.39
CA TRP A 100 4.59 -3.29 8.21
C TRP A 100 4.49 -4.19 6.99
N GLU A 101 3.37 -4.08 6.28
CA GLU A 101 3.03 -4.95 5.17
C GLU A 101 2.47 -4.15 3.98
N PRO A 102 3.31 -3.34 3.30
CA PRO A 102 2.88 -2.54 2.16
C PRO A 102 2.53 -3.41 0.96
N VAL A 103 1.63 -2.93 0.10
CA VAL A 103 1.67 -3.33 -1.31
C VAL A 103 2.63 -2.39 -2.02
N TYR A 104 3.54 -2.94 -2.81
CA TYR A 104 4.55 -2.16 -3.50
C TYR A 104 4.81 -2.71 -4.90
N VAL A 105 5.44 -1.88 -5.73
CA VAL A 105 6.00 -2.23 -7.04
C VAL A 105 7.51 -2.10 -6.93
N ALA A 106 8.25 -3.13 -7.35
CA ALA A 106 9.71 -3.13 -7.37
C ALA A 106 10.20 -3.88 -8.61
N LYS A 107 11.53 -3.87 -8.83
CA LYS A 107 12.15 -4.79 -9.78
C LYS A 107 11.98 -6.23 -9.30
N ALA A 108 12.00 -7.17 -10.24
CA ALA A 108 11.76 -8.59 -9.92
C ALA A 108 12.91 -9.26 -9.15
N ASP A 109 14.04 -8.59 -8.99
CA ASP A 109 15.22 -9.04 -8.25
C ASP A 109 15.13 -8.78 -6.73
N THR A 110 13.93 -8.52 -6.20
CA THR A 110 13.70 -8.53 -4.75
C THR A 110 13.98 -9.90 -4.14
N PRO A 111 14.41 -9.97 -2.88
CA PRO A 111 14.50 -11.24 -2.16
C PRO A 111 13.22 -12.06 -2.30
N PRO A 112 13.29 -13.38 -2.49
CA PRO A 112 12.10 -14.21 -2.59
C PRO A 112 11.34 -14.27 -1.26
N PHE A 113 10.08 -14.72 -1.30
CA PHE A 113 9.37 -15.06 -0.07
C PHE A 113 10.00 -16.32 0.54
N ASP A 114 10.42 -16.25 1.79
CA ASP A 114 10.98 -17.40 2.50
C ASP A 114 9.85 -18.33 3.00
N GLU A 115 9.75 -19.50 2.36
CA GLU A 115 8.68 -20.48 2.58
C GLU A 115 8.71 -21.13 3.98
N ARG A 116 9.79 -20.92 4.76
CA ARG A 116 9.84 -21.35 6.17
C ARG A 116 8.88 -20.54 7.04
N PHE A 117 8.57 -19.30 6.65
CA PHE A 117 7.57 -18.48 7.34
C PHE A 117 6.16 -18.87 6.88
N VAL A 118 5.50 -19.68 7.69
CA VAL A 118 4.13 -20.16 7.45
C VAL A 118 3.11 -19.44 8.33
N GLY A 119 1.89 -19.28 7.82
CA GLY A 119 0.78 -18.69 8.56
C GLY A 119 0.49 -17.23 8.19
N TYR A 120 -0.59 -16.71 8.75
CA TYR A 120 -1.03 -15.33 8.48
C TYR A 120 -0.04 -14.34 9.10
N GLY A 121 0.26 -13.25 8.38
CA GLY A 121 1.11 -12.17 8.89
C GLY A 121 2.60 -12.47 8.99
N TYR A 122 3.12 -13.55 8.37
CA TYR A 122 4.58 -13.82 8.30
C TYR A 122 5.12 -13.95 6.87
N THR A 123 4.28 -13.77 5.85
CA THR A 123 4.68 -13.89 4.45
C THR A 123 5.28 -12.58 3.93
N ARG A 124 4.49 -11.50 3.91
CA ARG A 124 4.90 -10.23 3.28
C ARG A 124 5.79 -9.39 4.18
N ASN A 125 5.50 -9.33 5.47
CA ASN A 125 6.34 -8.60 6.44
C ASN A 125 7.77 -9.16 6.52
N SER A 126 7.98 -10.47 6.40
CA SER A 126 9.31 -11.09 6.44
C SER A 126 10.15 -10.67 5.23
N GLN A 127 9.59 -10.72 4.02
CA GLN A 127 10.24 -10.22 2.81
C GLN A 127 10.50 -8.70 2.90
N VAL A 128 9.55 -7.91 3.43
CA VAL A 128 9.72 -6.46 3.63
C VAL A 128 10.86 -6.17 4.61
N TYR A 129 10.98 -6.98 5.68
CA TYR A 129 12.09 -6.90 6.63
C TYR A 129 13.43 -7.24 5.96
N GLU A 130 13.49 -8.33 5.18
CA GLU A 130 14.70 -8.71 4.45
C GLU A 130 15.13 -7.65 3.43
N MET A 131 14.18 -7.09 2.70
CA MET A 131 14.40 -5.96 1.79
C MET A 131 14.95 -4.74 2.54
N HIS A 132 14.38 -4.41 3.70
CA HIS A 132 14.89 -3.33 4.53
C HIS A 132 16.35 -3.57 4.97
N MET A 133 16.65 -4.76 5.50
CA MET A 133 18.01 -5.15 5.91
C MET A 133 18.99 -5.18 4.72
N SER A 134 18.50 -5.48 3.51
CA SER A 134 19.27 -5.45 2.27
C SER A 134 19.47 -4.04 1.69
N GLY A 135 18.98 -2.99 2.37
CA GLY A 135 19.17 -1.59 1.97
C GLY A 135 18.18 -1.10 0.90
N TYR A 136 17.00 -1.71 0.77
CA TYR A 136 15.95 -1.16 -0.09
C TYR A 136 15.41 0.16 0.45
N GLN A 137 15.25 1.11 -0.46
CA GLN A 137 14.59 2.38 -0.22
C GLN A 137 13.10 2.25 -0.54
N TRP A 138 12.28 2.69 0.40
CA TRP A 138 10.83 2.63 0.29
C TRP A 138 10.29 4.02 -0.05
N LYS A 139 9.50 4.11 -1.11
CA LYS A 139 9.04 5.38 -1.68
C LYS A 139 7.53 5.32 -1.90
N VAL A 140 6.75 6.20 -1.28
CA VAL A 140 5.29 6.21 -1.47
C VAL A 140 4.95 6.94 -2.77
N LEU A 141 3.99 6.43 -3.55
CA LEU A 141 3.54 7.06 -4.80
C LEU A 141 2.44 8.11 -4.57
N THR A 142 2.38 9.15 -5.40
CA THR A 142 1.48 10.32 -5.24
C THR A 142 -0.01 10.02 -5.37
N ASN A 143 -0.44 9.48 -6.52
CA ASN A 143 -1.84 9.33 -6.88
C ASN A 143 -2.33 7.88 -6.92
N ALA A 144 -1.40 6.92 -7.00
CA ALA A 144 -1.75 5.51 -7.06
C ALA A 144 -2.32 5.03 -5.73
N PHE A 145 -3.39 4.25 -5.77
CA PHE A 145 -3.92 3.53 -4.62
C PHE A 145 -4.71 2.30 -5.07
N LEU A 146 -4.93 1.39 -4.13
CA LEU A 146 -5.76 0.20 -4.30
C LEU A 146 -7.04 0.29 -3.46
N CYS A 147 -8.13 -0.23 -4.00
CA CYS A 147 -9.41 -0.37 -3.34
C CYS A 147 -9.66 -1.81 -2.88
N HIS A 148 -10.08 -1.96 -1.64
CA HIS A 148 -10.67 -3.18 -1.12
C HIS A 148 -12.17 -2.96 -0.87
N ARG A 149 -13.05 -3.82 -1.40
CA ARG A 149 -14.49 -3.69 -1.18
C ARG A 149 -14.91 -4.28 0.16
N GLY A 150 -15.66 -3.51 0.92
CA GLY A 150 -16.11 -3.87 2.26
C GLY A 150 -15.06 -3.53 3.33
N PHE A 151 -15.58 -3.11 4.48
CA PHE A 151 -14.78 -2.81 5.66
C PHE A 151 -14.43 -4.12 6.38
N GLN A 152 -13.13 -4.33 6.62
CA GLN A 152 -12.68 -5.50 7.36
C GLN A 152 -13.06 -5.36 8.84
N THR A 153 -13.52 -6.44 9.44
CA THR A 153 -13.88 -6.50 10.86
C THR A 153 -13.40 -7.80 11.48
N THR A 154 -13.09 -7.76 12.78
CA THR A 154 -12.68 -8.94 13.56
C THR A 154 -13.77 -9.99 13.70
N LYS A 155 -15.04 -9.64 13.44
CA LYS A 155 -16.21 -10.53 13.61
C LYS A 155 -16.07 -11.82 12.80
N ASN A 156 -15.52 -11.72 11.59
CA ASN A 156 -15.39 -12.84 10.65
C ASN A 156 -13.96 -13.40 10.57
N TYR A 157 -13.09 -13.04 11.53
CA TYR A 157 -11.72 -13.56 11.51
C TYR A 157 -11.74 -15.06 11.81
N SER A 158 -11.05 -15.83 10.97
CA SER A 158 -10.84 -17.26 11.22
C SER A 158 -10.15 -17.43 12.58
N GLN A 159 -10.40 -18.55 13.26
CA GLN A 159 -9.78 -18.79 14.57
C GLN A 159 -8.25 -18.76 14.51
N GLN A 160 -7.66 -19.13 13.37
CA GLN A 160 -6.21 -19.04 13.15
C GLN A 160 -5.69 -17.59 13.24
N ARG A 161 -6.43 -16.60 12.74
CA ARG A 161 -6.06 -15.18 12.82
C ARG A 161 -6.25 -14.56 14.20
N LYS A 162 -7.01 -15.21 15.10
CA LYS A 162 -7.26 -14.73 16.46
C LYS A 162 -6.19 -15.18 17.46
N LYS A 163 -5.37 -16.18 17.08
CA LYS A 163 -4.35 -16.82 17.94
C LYS A 163 -2.95 -16.22 17.77
N GLN A 164 -2.80 -15.27 16.86
CA GLN A 164 -1.59 -14.48 16.62
C GLN A 164 -1.82 -13.07 17.17
#